data_AF-A0A8T3XNX1-F1
#
_entry.id   AF-A0A8T3XNX1-F1
#
_cell.length_a   1.000
_cell.length_b   1.000
_cell.length_c   1.000
_cell.angle_alpha   90.00
_cell.angle_beta   90.00
_cell.angle_gamma   90.00
#
_symmetry.space_group_name_H-M   'P 1'
#
loop_
_entity.id
_entity.type
_entity.pdbx_description
1 polymer ?
#
loop_
_entity_poly.entity_id
_entity_poly.type
_entity_poly.pdbx_seq_one_letter_code
_entity_poly.pdbx_strand_id
1 'polypeptide(L)'
;MAQFTILNDKGLIEEKEWLNKISILENRYEEKNFITDIDHAKTLVQESLFNAIYLRAQNNFGILFSGGLDSSLIALICKKHLNKEFNCYAIGLEDSSDIEYAKEVASSLKLNLKTKILSLNDVESYLKKCIDLLNTKDVIRLEIAIVIYAGLEFAIQDNCLNIFTGAGSEEIFAGYDRHIEFYKQGLEKLHTESWNGLKSCYSRDLTRDYLLAKKFNVGLLLPFLDETLIKNVMNIHPKLKTDGKEKKIILRELAIDLGLPKDIAYRKRTAAQYGSRISNAILKLTKQNGFKLKQDYINSL
;
A
#
# COMPACT_ATOMS: atom_id res chain seq x y z
N MET A 1 -7.68 18.67 14.18
CA MET A 1 -7.96 17.26 14.55
C MET A 1 -7.79 16.43 13.31
N ALA A 2 -6.73 15.63 13.21
CA ALA A 2 -6.50 14.75 12.08
C ALA A 2 -7.32 13.47 12.26
N GLN A 3 -8.25 13.22 11.35
CA GLN A 3 -8.90 11.92 11.15
C GLN A 3 -8.71 11.59 9.67
N PHE A 4 -8.68 10.34 9.20
CA PHE A 4 -9.09 9.10 9.83
C PHE A 4 -7.92 8.41 10.52
N THR A 5 -8.05 8.23 11.82
CA THR A 5 -7.50 7.03 12.45
C THR A 5 -8.46 5.90 12.04
N ILE A 6 -7.98 4.91 11.28
CA ILE A 6 -8.73 3.65 11.07
C ILE A 6 -8.90 2.88 12.40
N LEU A 7 -8.31 3.38 13.48
CA LEU A 7 -8.37 2.85 14.83
C LEU A 7 -9.18 3.79 15.73
N ASN A 8 -9.96 3.21 16.64
CA ASN A 8 -10.52 3.86 17.83
C ASN A 8 -9.93 3.20 19.09
N ASP A 9 -10.44 3.57 20.27
CA ASP A 9 -9.96 3.03 21.57
C ASP A 9 -10.08 1.50 21.70
N LYS A 10 -10.88 0.85 20.83
CA LYS A 10 -11.10 -0.60 20.80
C LYS A 10 -10.30 -1.31 19.69
N GLY A 11 -9.51 -0.58 18.90
CA GLY A 11 -8.78 -1.10 17.74
C GLY A 11 -9.35 -0.64 16.41
N LEU A 12 -9.25 -1.44 15.35
CA LEU A 12 -9.83 -1.12 14.04
C LEU A 12 -11.32 -0.79 14.18
N ILE A 13 -11.74 0.35 13.61
CA ILE A 13 -13.14 0.76 13.58
C ILE A 13 -13.99 -0.30 12.86
N GLU A 14 -15.28 -0.37 13.13
CA GLU A 14 -16.17 -1.32 12.45
C GLU A 14 -16.38 -0.95 10.96
N GLU A 15 -16.67 -1.95 10.11
CA GLU A 15 -16.91 -1.74 8.68
C GLU A 15 -18.03 -0.72 8.42
N LYS A 16 -19.11 -0.78 9.20
CA LYS A 16 -20.21 0.17 9.12
C LYS A 16 -19.75 1.61 9.42
N GLU A 17 -18.85 1.78 10.38
CA GLU A 17 -18.28 3.09 10.69
C GLU A 17 -17.40 3.59 9.54
N TRP A 18 -16.54 2.73 9.00
CA TRP A 18 -15.73 3.05 7.82
C TRP A 18 -16.59 3.47 6.63
N LEU A 19 -17.59 2.66 6.26
CA LEU A 19 -18.50 2.93 5.16
C LEU A 19 -19.26 4.25 5.35
N ASN A 20 -19.73 4.53 6.56
CA ASN A 20 -20.40 5.79 6.87
C ASN A 20 -19.45 6.98 6.67
N LYS A 21 -18.23 6.89 7.20
CA LYS A 21 -17.26 7.98 7.05
C LYS A 21 -16.88 8.22 5.58
N ILE A 22 -16.63 7.17 4.78
CA ILE A 22 -16.34 7.32 3.34
C ILE A 22 -17.55 7.87 2.58
N SER A 23 -18.77 7.41 2.88
CA SER A 23 -19.98 7.91 2.21
C SER A 23 -20.26 9.37 2.54
N ILE A 24 -19.93 9.85 3.75
CA ILE A 24 -20.02 11.28 4.10
C ILE A 24 -19.07 12.11 3.24
N LEU A 25 -17.86 11.62 2.93
CA LEU A 25 -16.92 12.31 2.07
C LEU A 25 -17.41 12.35 0.62
N GLU A 26 -17.89 11.22 0.11
CA GLU A 26 -18.44 11.09 -1.24
C GLU A 26 -19.68 11.96 -1.44
N ASN A 27 -20.59 12.02 -0.45
CA ASN A 27 -21.81 12.84 -0.55
C ASN A 27 -21.56 14.34 -0.52
N ARG A 28 -20.39 14.79 -0.05
CA ARG A 28 -20.00 16.21 -0.06
C ARG A 28 -19.37 16.64 -1.38
N TYR A 29 -19.15 15.69 -2.29
CA TYR A 29 -18.49 15.93 -3.55
C TYR A 29 -19.51 16.35 -4.62
N GLU A 30 -19.11 17.31 -5.45
CA GLU A 30 -19.89 17.83 -6.57
C GLU A 30 -19.01 17.84 -7.83
N GLU A 31 -19.42 17.11 -8.89
CA GLU A 31 -18.59 16.93 -10.10
C GLU A 31 -18.19 18.23 -10.80
N LYS A 32 -18.98 19.27 -10.61
CA LYS A 32 -18.80 20.59 -11.23
C LYS A 32 -17.56 21.33 -10.71
N ASN A 33 -17.00 20.89 -9.58
CA ASN A 33 -15.94 21.56 -8.85
C ASN A 33 -14.59 20.83 -8.95
N PHE A 34 -14.41 19.99 -9.96
CA PHE A 34 -13.13 19.30 -10.15
C PHE A 34 -11.97 20.27 -10.36
N ILE A 35 -10.87 20.00 -9.67
CA ILE A 35 -9.59 20.66 -9.90
C ILE A 35 -9.00 20.07 -11.19
N THR A 36 -8.87 20.91 -12.21
CA THR A 36 -8.35 20.54 -13.55
C THR A 36 -6.95 21.06 -13.82
N ASP A 37 -6.49 22.05 -13.05
CA ASP A 37 -5.12 22.56 -13.12
C ASP A 37 -4.15 21.61 -12.40
N ILE A 38 -3.15 21.11 -13.12
CA ILE A 38 -2.25 20.07 -12.61
C ILE A 38 -1.31 20.61 -11.52
N ASP A 39 -0.86 21.86 -11.60
CA ASP A 39 0.08 22.43 -10.62
C ASP A 39 -0.62 22.75 -9.29
N HIS A 40 -1.82 23.29 -9.35
CA HIS A 40 -2.69 23.43 -8.19
C HIS A 40 -3.03 22.06 -7.57
N ALA A 41 -3.40 21.08 -8.41
CA ALA A 41 -3.67 19.73 -7.94
C ALA A 41 -2.46 19.11 -7.24
N LYS A 42 -1.25 19.20 -7.82
CA LYS A 42 0.00 18.73 -7.21
C LYS A 42 0.29 19.42 -5.88
N THR A 43 0.08 20.74 -5.79
CA THR A 43 0.28 21.50 -4.54
C THR A 43 -0.62 20.97 -3.43
N LEU A 44 -1.91 20.77 -3.69
CA LEU A 44 -2.86 20.22 -2.72
C LEU A 44 -2.50 18.80 -2.28
N VAL A 45 -2.05 17.95 -3.22
CA VAL A 45 -1.59 16.59 -2.91
C VAL A 45 -0.31 16.64 -2.06
N GLN A 46 0.65 17.48 -2.43
CA GLN A 46 1.91 17.63 -1.71
C GLN A 46 1.67 18.05 -0.26
N GLU A 47 0.93 19.15 -0.04
CA GLU A 47 0.67 19.68 1.30
C GLU A 47 -0.06 18.67 2.19
N SER A 48 -1.12 18.05 1.66
CA SER A 48 -1.91 17.08 2.42
C SER A 48 -1.14 15.78 2.69
N LEU A 49 -0.36 15.27 1.73
CA LEU A 49 0.48 14.08 1.92
C LEU A 49 1.64 14.35 2.90
N PHE A 50 2.29 15.51 2.80
CA PHE A 50 3.36 15.90 3.72
C PHE A 50 2.84 15.99 5.14
N ASN A 51 1.70 16.66 5.34
CA ASN A 51 1.06 16.73 6.64
C ASN A 51 0.65 15.34 7.15
N ALA A 52 0.05 14.50 6.30
CA ALA A 52 -0.34 13.15 6.66
C ALA A 52 0.84 12.27 7.12
N ILE A 53 1.99 12.37 6.43
CA ILE A 53 3.23 11.67 6.80
C ILE A 53 3.82 12.29 8.07
N TYR A 54 3.93 13.61 8.15
CA TYR A 54 4.47 14.32 9.31
C TYR A 54 3.75 13.90 10.60
N LEU A 55 2.42 13.95 10.62
CA LEU A 55 1.62 13.58 11.79
C LEU A 55 1.81 12.13 12.24
N ARG A 56 2.23 11.24 11.34
CA ARG A 56 2.45 9.81 11.62
C ARG A 56 3.92 9.49 11.92
N ALA A 57 4.86 10.35 11.52
CA ALA A 57 6.30 10.21 11.70
C ALA A 57 6.82 10.81 13.03
N GLN A 58 5.99 10.79 14.08
CA GLN A 58 6.30 11.41 15.38
C GLN A 58 7.18 10.54 16.28
N ASN A 59 7.00 9.22 16.23
CA ASN A 59 7.77 8.24 17.01
C ASN A 59 8.73 7.44 16.11
N ASN A 60 9.52 6.53 16.68
CA ASN A 60 10.33 5.60 15.89
C ASN A 60 9.44 4.81 14.92
N PHE A 61 9.85 4.77 13.65
CA PHE A 61 9.10 4.11 12.58
C PHE A 61 10.03 3.44 11.56
N GLY A 62 9.45 2.54 10.80
CA GLY A 62 10.04 1.95 9.61
C GLY A 62 9.05 2.00 8.44
N ILE A 63 9.49 1.53 7.28
CA ILE A 63 8.69 1.50 6.06
C ILE A 63 8.71 0.09 5.48
N LEU A 64 7.54 -0.51 5.22
CA LEU A 64 7.47 -1.68 4.35
C LEU A 64 7.77 -1.24 2.91
N PHE A 65 8.89 -1.72 2.38
CA PHE A 65 9.56 -1.08 1.27
C PHE A 65 9.82 -2.06 0.13
N SER A 66 8.99 -2.01 -0.92
CA SER A 66 9.16 -2.79 -2.15
C SER A 66 9.92 -2.06 -3.26
N GLY A 67 10.34 -0.81 -3.03
CA GLY A 67 10.89 0.06 -4.09
C GLY A 67 9.85 0.52 -5.12
N GLY A 68 8.55 0.31 -4.87
CA GLY A 68 7.47 0.88 -5.68
C GLY A 68 7.26 2.37 -5.42
N LEU A 69 6.49 3.04 -6.29
CA LEU A 69 6.20 4.49 -6.21
C LEU A 69 5.79 4.94 -4.80
N ASP A 70 4.82 4.25 -4.19
CA ASP A 70 4.19 4.70 -2.94
C ASP A 70 5.16 4.70 -1.75
N SER A 71 5.85 3.57 -1.53
CA SER A 71 6.81 3.43 -0.43
C SER A 71 8.07 4.26 -0.68
N SER A 72 8.49 4.41 -1.94
CA SER A 72 9.60 5.29 -2.34
C SER A 72 9.28 6.75 -2.09
N LEU A 73 8.07 7.20 -2.39
CA LEU A 73 7.63 8.57 -2.13
C LEU A 73 7.55 8.86 -0.63
N ILE A 74 6.99 7.94 0.18
CA ILE A 74 7.00 8.08 1.64
C ILE A 74 8.45 8.21 2.15
N ALA A 75 9.34 7.31 1.72
CA ALA A 75 10.75 7.32 2.14
C ALA A 75 11.47 8.61 1.73
N LEU A 76 11.24 9.09 0.50
CA LEU A 76 11.79 10.35 0.00
C LEU A 76 11.33 11.53 0.87
N ILE A 77 10.03 11.63 1.17
CA ILE A 77 9.47 12.70 2.00
C ILE A 77 10.07 12.63 3.41
N CYS A 78 10.05 11.47 4.05
CA CYS A 78 10.62 11.28 5.39
C CYS A 78 12.11 11.66 5.45
N LYS A 79 12.91 11.21 4.47
CA LYS A 79 14.37 11.44 4.47
C LYS A 79 14.74 12.88 4.10
N LYS A 80 14.25 13.35 2.95
CA LYS A 80 14.69 14.61 2.35
C LYS A 80 13.95 15.83 2.88
N HIS A 81 12.67 15.68 3.23
CA HIS A 81 11.81 16.82 3.58
C HIS A 81 11.49 16.89 5.08
N LEU A 82 11.49 15.76 5.80
CA LEU A 82 11.26 15.73 7.24
C LEU A 82 12.52 15.43 8.06
N ASN A 83 13.66 15.16 7.40
CA ASN A 83 14.95 14.83 8.02
C ASN A 83 14.84 13.74 9.10
N LYS A 84 14.11 12.67 8.80
CA LYS A 84 13.91 11.51 9.69
C LYS A 84 14.88 10.38 9.33
N GLU A 85 15.37 9.70 10.36
CA GLU A 85 16.07 8.42 10.23
C GLU A 85 15.10 7.27 10.49
N PHE A 86 15.18 6.24 9.66
CA PHE A 86 14.28 5.09 9.69
C PHE A 86 14.88 3.91 8.91
N ASN A 87 14.34 2.72 9.15
CA ASN A 87 14.69 1.52 8.39
C ASN A 87 13.63 1.24 7.32
N CYS A 88 14.09 0.83 6.14
CA CYS A 88 13.26 0.26 5.10
C CYS A 88 13.34 -1.26 5.16
N TYR A 89 12.20 -1.95 5.14
CA TYR A 89 12.10 -3.41 5.23
C TYR A 89 11.57 -3.98 3.92
N ALA A 90 12.42 -4.66 3.16
CA ALA A 90 12.05 -5.34 1.92
C ALA A 90 12.04 -6.86 2.12
N ILE A 91 10.96 -7.49 1.68
CA ILE A 91 10.72 -8.93 1.86
C ILE A 91 10.54 -9.57 0.49
N GLY A 92 11.19 -10.71 0.27
CA GLY A 92 10.99 -11.48 -0.94
C GLY A 92 11.76 -12.79 -0.94
N LEU A 93 11.62 -13.55 -2.01
CA LEU A 93 12.51 -14.66 -2.30
C LEU A 93 13.80 -14.15 -2.95
N GLU A 94 14.76 -15.07 -3.11
CA GLU A 94 15.95 -14.85 -3.90
C GLU A 94 15.58 -14.39 -5.34
N ASP A 95 16.34 -13.40 -5.83
CA ASP A 95 16.16 -12.73 -7.12
C ASP A 95 14.75 -12.19 -7.38
N SER A 96 14.01 -11.86 -6.31
CA SER A 96 12.70 -11.22 -6.44
C SER A 96 12.85 -9.75 -6.84
N SER A 97 11.98 -9.28 -7.75
CA SER A 97 12.06 -7.92 -8.29
C SER A 97 11.88 -6.87 -7.21
N ASP A 98 11.06 -7.14 -6.19
CA ASP A 98 10.87 -6.20 -5.07
C ASP A 98 12.18 -5.98 -4.28
N ILE A 99 13.01 -7.01 -4.12
CA ILE A 99 14.31 -6.88 -3.45
C ILE A 99 15.29 -6.10 -4.32
N GLU A 100 15.34 -6.39 -5.63
CA GLU A 100 16.20 -5.67 -6.58
C GLU A 100 15.83 -4.19 -6.64
N TYR A 101 14.54 -3.89 -6.80
CA TYR A 101 14.03 -2.52 -6.82
C TYR A 101 14.25 -1.81 -5.50
N ALA A 102 14.00 -2.47 -4.37
CA ALA A 102 14.28 -1.89 -3.06
C ALA A 102 15.76 -1.49 -2.93
N LYS A 103 16.70 -2.34 -3.35
CA LYS A 103 18.15 -2.07 -3.33
C LYS A 103 18.51 -0.86 -4.19
N GLU A 104 17.97 -0.81 -5.40
CA GLU A 104 18.20 0.28 -6.35
C GLU A 104 17.70 1.62 -5.81
N VAL A 105 16.44 1.68 -5.37
CA VAL A 105 15.86 2.91 -4.81
C VAL A 105 16.58 3.32 -3.52
N ALA A 106 16.91 2.35 -2.65
CA ALA A 106 17.65 2.64 -1.43
C ALA A 106 19.04 3.20 -1.70
N SER A 107 19.74 2.71 -2.74
CA SER A 107 21.02 3.28 -3.18
C SER A 107 20.84 4.70 -3.69
N SER A 108 19.85 4.93 -4.56
CA SER A 108 19.56 6.25 -5.13
C SER A 108 19.19 7.29 -4.08
N LEU A 109 18.41 6.90 -3.07
CA LEU A 109 17.88 7.79 -2.03
C LEU A 109 18.71 7.74 -0.72
N LYS A 110 19.79 6.95 -0.69
CA LYS A 110 20.65 6.71 0.50
C LYS A 110 19.84 6.30 1.74
N LEU A 111 18.94 5.34 1.55
CA LEU A 111 18.08 4.79 2.60
C LEU A 111 18.75 3.63 3.32
N ASN A 112 18.47 3.48 4.62
CA ASN A 112 18.89 2.29 5.37
C ASN A 112 17.98 1.10 5.04
N LEU A 113 18.36 0.31 4.03
CA LEU A 113 17.59 -0.85 3.59
C LEU A 113 18.01 -2.12 4.32
N LYS A 114 17.01 -2.83 4.83
CA LYS A 114 17.13 -4.20 5.33
C LYS A 114 16.30 -5.14 4.48
N THR A 115 16.92 -6.24 4.04
CA THR A 115 16.28 -7.24 3.18
C THR A 115 16.12 -8.56 3.94
N LYS A 116 14.93 -9.16 3.89
CA LYS A 116 14.68 -10.52 4.36
C LYS A 116 14.42 -11.41 3.15
N ILE A 117 15.33 -12.35 2.90
CA ILE A 117 15.16 -13.40 1.89
C ILE A 117 14.48 -14.60 2.54
N LEU A 118 13.34 -15.01 2.01
CA LEU A 118 12.56 -16.13 2.53
C LEU A 118 12.85 -17.42 1.76
N SER A 119 13.04 -18.51 2.50
CA SER A 119 13.06 -19.87 1.95
C SER A 119 11.64 -20.39 1.73
N LEU A 120 11.49 -21.50 0.99
CA LEU A 120 10.17 -22.16 0.85
C LEU A 120 9.60 -22.61 2.19
N ASN A 121 10.46 -23.03 3.13
CA ASN A 121 10.05 -23.44 4.47
C ASN A 121 9.51 -22.26 5.28
N ASP A 122 10.14 -21.07 5.16
CA ASP A 122 9.63 -19.85 5.78
C ASP A 122 8.25 -19.49 5.21
N VAL A 123 8.09 -19.57 3.88
CA VAL A 123 6.81 -19.31 3.22
C VAL A 123 5.73 -20.27 3.68
N GLU A 124 6.02 -21.57 3.76
CA GLU A 124 5.04 -22.56 4.25
C GLU A 124 4.68 -22.33 5.72
N SER A 125 5.67 -22.01 6.57
CA SER A 125 5.44 -21.70 7.98
C SER A 125 4.56 -20.46 8.14
N TYR A 126 4.86 -19.38 7.41
CA TYR A 126 4.06 -18.16 7.43
C TYR A 126 2.68 -18.37 6.83
N LEU A 127 2.53 -19.22 5.81
CA LEU A 127 1.23 -19.56 5.23
C LEU A 127 0.31 -20.19 6.29
N LYS A 128 0.79 -21.19 7.03
CA LYS A 128 0.04 -21.83 8.13
C LYS A 128 -0.34 -20.82 9.21
N LYS A 129 0.62 -20.01 9.67
CA LYS A 129 0.38 -18.93 10.65
C LYS A 129 -0.66 -17.91 10.16
N CYS A 130 -0.64 -17.53 8.88
CA CYS A 130 -1.58 -16.57 8.31
C CYS A 130 -2.98 -17.17 8.14
N ILE A 131 -3.10 -18.45 7.78
CA ILE A 131 -4.38 -19.17 7.76
C ILE A 131 -5.04 -19.11 9.13
N ASP A 132 -4.31 -19.47 10.18
CA ASP A 132 -4.83 -19.49 11.56
C ASP A 132 -5.21 -18.09 12.04
N LEU A 133 -4.30 -17.11 11.83
CA LEU A 133 -4.50 -15.75 12.32
C LEU A 133 -5.63 -15.01 11.61
N LEU A 134 -5.80 -15.21 10.30
CA LEU A 134 -6.80 -14.51 9.50
C LEU A 134 -8.09 -15.31 9.34
N ASN A 135 -8.12 -16.57 9.79
CA ASN A 135 -9.21 -17.51 9.63
C ASN A 135 -9.76 -17.53 8.19
N THR A 136 -8.87 -17.72 7.22
CA THR A 136 -9.20 -17.63 5.79
C THR A 136 -8.38 -18.61 4.96
N LYS A 137 -8.95 -19.02 3.83
CA LYS A 137 -8.33 -19.86 2.80
C LYS A 137 -8.24 -19.15 1.45
N ASP A 138 -8.50 -17.84 1.42
CA ASP A 138 -8.38 -17.05 0.19
C ASP A 138 -6.90 -16.92 -0.21
N VAL A 139 -6.57 -17.42 -1.39
CA VAL A 139 -5.17 -17.53 -1.87
C VAL A 139 -4.50 -16.15 -1.95
N ILE A 140 -5.17 -15.16 -2.53
CA ILE A 140 -4.57 -13.83 -2.77
C ILE A 140 -4.35 -13.11 -1.44
N ARG A 141 -5.32 -13.19 -0.53
CA ARG A 141 -5.24 -12.61 0.81
C ARG A 141 -4.08 -13.21 1.60
N LEU A 142 -3.89 -14.52 1.55
CA LEU A 142 -2.79 -15.21 2.22
C LEU A 142 -1.43 -14.88 1.60
N GLU A 143 -1.35 -14.84 0.27
CA GLU A 143 -0.13 -14.48 -0.45
C GLU A 143 0.38 -13.07 -0.07
N ILE A 144 -0.52 -12.10 0.05
CA ILE A 144 -0.18 -10.74 0.51
C ILE A 144 0.13 -10.74 2.01
N ALA A 145 -0.65 -11.50 2.81
CA ALA A 145 -0.47 -11.57 4.25
C ALA A 145 0.93 -12.04 4.65
N ILE A 146 1.51 -13.01 3.93
CA ILE A 146 2.87 -13.51 4.22
C ILE A 146 3.92 -12.42 4.08
N VAL A 147 3.82 -11.57 3.04
CA VAL A 147 4.75 -10.45 2.83
C VAL A 147 4.69 -9.48 4.01
N ILE A 148 3.48 -9.13 4.44
CA ILE A 148 3.25 -8.19 5.55
C ILE A 148 3.66 -8.83 6.88
N TYR A 149 3.30 -10.09 7.14
CA TYR A 149 3.67 -10.84 8.34
C TYR A 149 5.18 -10.85 8.54
N ALA A 150 5.92 -11.26 7.51
CA ALA A 150 7.37 -11.31 7.54
C ALA A 150 7.99 -9.92 7.69
N GLY A 151 7.40 -8.89 7.05
CA GLY A 151 7.84 -7.50 7.19
C GLY A 151 7.69 -6.95 8.60
N LEU A 152 6.55 -7.22 9.24
CA LEU A 152 6.27 -6.80 10.62
C LEU A 152 7.15 -7.57 11.62
N GLU A 153 7.29 -8.89 11.44
CA GLU A 153 8.19 -9.71 12.27
C GLU A 153 9.64 -9.21 12.17
N PHE A 154 10.08 -8.85 10.96
CA PHE A 154 11.43 -8.33 10.73
C PHE A 154 11.64 -6.95 11.37
N ALA A 155 10.65 -6.07 11.31
CA ALA A 155 10.71 -4.77 11.97
C ALA A 155 10.82 -4.86 13.49
N ILE A 156 10.15 -5.82 14.12
CA ILE A 156 10.22 -6.02 15.58
C ILE A 156 11.62 -6.40 16.05
N GLN A 157 12.40 -7.10 15.22
CA GLN A 157 13.79 -7.44 15.56
C GLN A 157 14.66 -6.19 15.78
N ASP A 158 14.22 -5.03 15.27
CA ASP A 158 14.84 -3.72 15.46
C ASP A 158 14.11 -2.84 16.49
N ASN A 159 13.17 -3.39 17.27
CA ASN A 159 12.29 -2.63 18.17
C ASN A 159 11.48 -1.53 17.44
N CYS A 160 11.16 -1.75 16.17
CA CYS A 160 10.37 -0.82 15.37
C CYS A 160 8.87 -1.15 15.48
N LEU A 161 8.15 -0.36 16.28
CA LEU A 161 6.74 -0.60 16.60
C LEU A 161 5.75 0.21 15.75
N ASN A 162 6.22 1.04 14.82
CA ASN A 162 5.35 1.78 13.88
C ASN A 162 5.84 1.58 12.45
N ILE A 163 4.94 1.26 11.53
CA ILE A 163 5.32 0.89 10.17
C ILE A 163 4.45 1.61 9.15
N PHE A 164 5.09 2.40 8.28
CA PHE A 164 4.46 2.98 7.11
C PHE A 164 4.18 1.94 6.04
N THR A 165 3.01 2.05 5.44
CA THR A 165 2.63 1.30 4.24
C THR A 165 1.98 2.22 3.21
N GLY A 166 1.98 1.77 1.95
CA GLY A 166 1.34 2.49 0.83
C GLY A 166 -0.17 2.21 0.68
N ALA A 167 -0.82 1.56 1.65
CA ALA A 167 -2.23 1.19 1.53
C ALA A 167 -3.13 2.43 1.40
N GLY A 168 -4.12 2.38 0.51
CA GLY A 168 -4.99 3.51 0.17
C GLY A 168 -4.56 4.29 -1.08
N SER A 169 -3.27 4.22 -1.45
CA SER A 169 -2.76 4.98 -2.61
C SER A 169 -3.42 4.55 -3.92
N GLU A 170 -3.65 3.25 -4.09
CA GLU A 170 -4.22 2.70 -5.32
C GLU A 170 -5.64 3.19 -5.55
N GLU A 171 -6.44 3.28 -4.48
CA GLU A 171 -7.84 3.68 -4.49
C GLU A 171 -7.99 5.13 -4.93
N ILE A 172 -7.23 6.04 -4.31
CA ILE A 172 -7.43 7.48 -4.53
C ILE A 172 -6.74 8.00 -5.79
N PHE A 173 -5.65 7.37 -6.22
CA PHE A 173 -4.85 7.78 -7.39
C PHE A 173 -5.09 6.93 -8.65
N ALA A 174 -6.15 6.12 -8.70
CA ALA A 174 -6.45 5.27 -9.86
C ALA A 174 -5.28 4.32 -10.24
N GLY A 175 -4.78 3.54 -9.28
CA GLY A 175 -3.56 2.75 -9.42
C GLY A 175 -3.68 1.30 -9.96
N TYR A 176 -4.90 0.72 -9.97
CA TYR A 176 -5.18 -0.62 -10.49
C TYR A 176 -5.52 -0.67 -11.98
N ASP A 177 -5.34 -1.85 -12.59
CA ASP A 177 -5.74 -2.09 -13.99
C ASP A 177 -7.25 -1.95 -14.20
N ARG A 178 -8.07 -2.31 -13.19
CA ARG A 178 -9.53 -2.06 -13.24
C ARG A 178 -9.86 -0.57 -13.46
N HIS A 179 -9.04 0.35 -12.95
CA HIS A 179 -9.26 1.78 -13.17
C HIS A 179 -9.02 2.18 -14.63
N ILE A 180 -8.07 1.53 -15.32
CA ILE A 180 -7.91 1.71 -16.78
C ILE A 180 -9.17 1.25 -17.51
N GLU A 181 -9.73 0.10 -17.13
CA GLU A 181 -10.96 -0.40 -17.76
C GLU A 181 -12.18 0.50 -17.50
N PHE A 182 -12.30 1.07 -16.30
CA PHE A 182 -13.35 2.05 -16.00
C PHE A 182 -13.12 3.40 -16.67
N TYR A 183 -11.87 3.84 -16.85
CA TYR A 183 -11.54 5.04 -17.62
C TYR A 183 -12.09 4.96 -19.05
N LYS A 184 -11.94 3.80 -19.70
CA LYS A 184 -12.47 3.55 -21.05
C LYS A 184 -14.00 3.61 -21.11
N GLN A 185 -14.69 3.37 -20.00
CA GLN A 185 -16.15 3.44 -19.89
C GLN A 185 -16.67 4.85 -19.53
N GLY A 186 -15.79 5.76 -19.12
CA GLY A 186 -16.12 7.13 -18.76
C GLY A 186 -15.46 7.59 -17.46
N LEU A 187 -15.18 8.89 -17.37
CA LEU A 187 -14.46 9.48 -16.23
C LEU A 187 -15.29 9.45 -14.94
N GLU A 188 -16.60 9.60 -15.04
CA GLU A 188 -17.54 9.40 -13.93
C GLU A 188 -17.39 7.96 -13.38
N LYS A 189 -17.39 6.95 -14.25
CA LYS A 189 -17.24 5.55 -13.85
C LYS A 189 -15.90 5.27 -13.17
N LEU A 190 -14.82 5.84 -13.67
CA LEU A 190 -13.51 5.80 -13.00
C LEU A 190 -13.57 6.43 -11.60
N HIS A 191 -14.23 7.59 -11.49
CA HIS A 191 -14.36 8.31 -10.23
C HIS A 191 -15.17 7.50 -9.21
N THR A 192 -16.34 6.98 -9.60
CA THR A 192 -17.15 6.06 -8.79
C THR A 192 -16.35 4.82 -8.37
N GLU A 193 -15.55 4.26 -9.26
CA GLU A 193 -14.75 3.08 -8.94
C GLU A 193 -13.66 3.37 -7.90
N SER A 194 -13.09 4.57 -7.90
CA SER A 194 -12.14 5.00 -6.88
C SER A 194 -12.80 5.06 -5.50
N TRP A 195 -14.03 5.59 -5.41
CA TRP A 195 -14.83 5.57 -4.17
C TRP A 195 -15.23 4.15 -3.74
N ASN A 196 -15.67 3.30 -4.67
CA ASN A 196 -15.94 1.88 -4.39
C ASN A 196 -14.69 1.15 -3.92
N GLY A 197 -13.52 1.50 -4.46
CA GLY A 197 -12.22 1.05 -4.02
C GLY A 197 -11.96 1.39 -2.55
N LEU A 198 -12.16 2.64 -2.15
CA LEU A 198 -12.04 3.06 -0.74
C LEU A 198 -13.03 2.34 0.18
N LYS A 199 -14.28 2.17 -0.24
CA LYS A 199 -15.28 1.44 0.57
C LYS A 199 -14.85 -0.02 0.78
N SER A 200 -14.48 -0.70 -0.30
CA SER A 200 -14.10 -2.12 -0.28
C SER A 200 -12.71 -2.41 0.29
N CYS A 201 -11.80 -1.42 0.36
CA CYS A 201 -10.46 -1.65 0.89
C CYS A 201 -10.48 -2.05 2.38
N TYR A 202 -11.54 -1.72 3.12
CA TYR A 202 -11.69 -2.14 4.51
C TYR A 202 -11.62 -3.66 4.67
N SER A 203 -12.53 -4.39 4.04
CA SER A 203 -12.59 -5.85 4.14
C SER A 203 -11.47 -6.51 3.33
N ARG A 204 -11.12 -5.94 2.16
CA ARG A 204 -10.10 -6.48 1.26
C ARG A 204 -8.67 -6.39 1.85
N ASP A 205 -8.31 -5.24 2.41
CA ASP A 205 -6.93 -4.93 2.82
C ASP A 205 -6.81 -4.59 4.31
N LEU A 206 -7.57 -3.61 4.81
CA LEU A 206 -7.35 -3.07 6.16
C LEU A 206 -7.56 -4.11 7.26
N THR A 207 -8.59 -4.95 7.16
CA THR A 207 -8.83 -6.02 8.13
C THR A 207 -7.67 -7.02 8.15
N ARG A 208 -7.11 -7.38 6.99
CA ARG A 208 -5.95 -8.28 6.92
C ARG A 208 -4.75 -7.63 7.59
N ASP A 209 -4.41 -6.43 7.15
CA ASP A 209 -3.19 -5.74 7.57
C ASP A 209 -3.24 -5.41 9.06
N TYR A 210 -4.40 -4.98 9.56
CA TYR A 210 -4.59 -4.70 10.97
C TYR A 210 -4.48 -5.95 11.85
N LEU A 211 -5.07 -7.09 11.46
CA LEU A 211 -4.95 -8.33 12.23
C LEU A 211 -3.49 -8.80 12.33
N LEU A 212 -2.74 -8.67 11.25
CA LEU A 212 -1.30 -8.94 11.22
C LEU A 212 -0.53 -7.98 12.13
N ALA A 213 -0.81 -6.68 12.05
CA ALA A 213 -0.17 -5.67 12.89
C ALA A 213 -0.48 -5.86 14.38
N LYS A 214 -1.73 -6.18 14.71
CA LYS A 214 -2.19 -6.48 16.07
C LYS A 214 -1.47 -7.68 16.68
N LYS A 215 -1.20 -8.73 15.90
CA LYS A 215 -0.42 -9.90 16.36
C LYS A 215 0.96 -9.52 16.91
N PHE A 216 1.54 -8.46 16.34
CA PHE A 216 2.87 -7.98 16.62
C PHE A 216 2.92 -6.73 17.50
N ASN A 217 1.76 -6.20 17.90
CA ASN A 217 1.62 -4.91 18.58
C ASN A 217 2.32 -3.77 17.82
N VAL A 218 2.24 -3.79 16.48
CA VAL A 218 2.80 -2.77 15.59
C VAL A 218 1.67 -1.82 15.16
N GLY A 219 1.92 -0.52 15.22
CA GLY A 219 1.05 0.50 14.63
C GLY A 219 1.25 0.63 13.13
N LEU A 220 0.17 0.56 12.35
CA LEU A 220 0.22 0.84 10.91
C LEU A 220 0.03 2.34 10.65
N LEU A 221 0.97 2.92 9.90
CA LEU A 221 0.96 4.32 9.50
C LEU A 221 0.50 4.41 8.04
N LEU A 222 -0.73 4.87 7.83
CA LEU A 222 -1.43 4.85 6.53
C LEU A 222 -1.69 6.28 6.03
N PRO A 223 -0.67 6.99 5.48
CA PRO A 223 -0.80 8.39 5.11
C PRO A 223 -1.77 8.58 3.93
N PHE A 224 -1.88 7.61 3.03
CA PHE A 224 -2.82 7.67 1.90
C PHE A 224 -4.29 7.53 2.30
N LEU A 225 -4.58 7.18 3.55
CA LEU A 225 -5.93 7.15 4.11
C LEU A 225 -6.22 8.35 5.02
N ASP A 226 -5.38 9.39 4.97
CA ASP A 226 -5.66 10.65 5.64
C ASP A 226 -6.86 11.36 5.00
N GLU A 227 -7.79 11.87 5.80
CA GLU A 227 -9.05 12.44 5.29
C GLU A 227 -8.82 13.67 4.42
N THR A 228 -7.86 14.53 4.80
CA THR A 228 -7.54 15.73 4.03
C THR A 228 -6.97 15.35 2.67
N LEU A 229 -6.08 14.35 2.65
CA LEU A 229 -5.52 13.84 1.40
C LEU A 229 -6.59 13.18 0.54
N ILE A 230 -7.45 12.32 1.11
CA ILE A 230 -8.58 11.71 0.37
C ILE A 230 -9.46 12.80 -0.22
N LYS A 231 -9.90 13.79 0.57
CA LYS A 231 -10.74 14.90 0.08
C LYS A 231 -10.08 15.64 -1.09
N ASN A 232 -8.82 16.04 -0.91
CA ASN A 232 -8.09 16.78 -1.93
C ASN A 232 -7.94 15.95 -3.20
N VAL A 233 -7.48 14.70 -3.09
CA VAL A 233 -7.26 13.82 -4.23
C VAL A 233 -8.57 13.46 -4.93
N MET A 234 -9.65 13.22 -4.19
CA MET A 234 -10.93 12.86 -4.79
C MET A 234 -11.59 14.06 -5.50
N ASN A 235 -11.26 15.31 -5.14
CA ASN A 235 -11.66 16.51 -5.89
C ASN A 235 -10.81 16.80 -7.14
N ILE A 236 -9.81 15.99 -7.44
CA ILE A 236 -8.99 16.14 -8.64
C ILE A 236 -9.67 15.45 -9.82
N HIS A 237 -9.71 16.15 -10.97
CA HIS A 237 -10.30 15.64 -12.19
C HIS A 237 -9.68 14.27 -12.58
N PRO A 238 -10.48 13.21 -12.86
CA PRO A 238 -9.97 11.84 -13.03
C PRO A 238 -8.91 11.68 -14.13
N LYS A 239 -8.95 12.51 -15.18
CA LYS A 239 -7.91 12.54 -16.24
C LYS A 239 -6.49 12.85 -15.73
N LEU A 240 -6.36 13.53 -14.59
CA LEU A 240 -5.04 13.81 -14.00
C LEU A 240 -4.50 12.60 -13.20
N LYS A 241 -5.35 11.60 -12.93
CA LYS A 241 -4.97 10.37 -12.21
C LYS A 241 -4.55 9.26 -13.16
N THR A 242 -5.20 9.16 -14.32
CA THR A 242 -4.89 8.19 -15.38
C THR A 242 -5.38 8.71 -16.73
N ASP A 243 -4.67 8.32 -17.79
CA ASP A 243 -5.01 8.60 -19.19
C ASP A 243 -5.57 7.35 -19.92
N GLY A 244 -5.87 6.27 -19.18
CA GLY A 244 -6.29 4.99 -19.73
C GLY A 244 -5.13 4.09 -20.20
N LYS A 245 -3.89 4.49 -19.95
CA LYS A 245 -2.68 3.67 -20.15
C LYS A 245 -1.80 3.70 -18.90
N GLU A 246 -1.45 4.89 -18.44
CA GLU A 246 -0.66 5.14 -17.26
C GLU A 246 -1.55 5.39 -16.04
N LYS A 247 -1.06 4.94 -14.88
CA LYS A 247 -1.78 4.95 -13.61
C LYS A 247 -1.07 5.86 -12.62
N LYS A 248 -1.82 6.52 -11.73
CA LYS A 248 -1.30 7.44 -10.72
C LYS A 248 -0.47 8.60 -11.28
N ILE A 249 -0.83 9.14 -12.45
CA ILE A 249 -0.06 10.15 -13.18
C ILE A 249 0.33 11.31 -12.27
N ILE A 250 -0.63 11.98 -11.64
CA ILE A 250 -0.35 13.09 -10.72
C ILE A 250 0.59 12.73 -9.56
N LEU A 251 0.51 11.51 -9.02
CA LEU A 251 1.41 11.07 -7.94
C LEU A 251 2.84 10.83 -8.46
N ARG A 252 2.98 10.32 -9.68
CA ARG A 252 4.28 10.13 -10.34
C ARG A 252 4.94 11.46 -10.67
N GLU A 253 4.19 12.39 -11.23
CA GLU A 253 4.67 13.75 -11.52
C GLU A 253 5.10 14.46 -10.23
N LEU A 254 4.28 14.41 -9.18
CA LEU A 254 4.66 14.93 -7.87
C LEU A 254 5.93 14.26 -7.31
N ALA A 255 6.06 12.94 -7.45
CA ALA A 255 7.25 12.25 -6.97
C ALA A 255 8.53 12.71 -7.71
N ILE A 256 8.43 12.97 -9.02
CA ILE A 256 9.52 13.52 -9.82
C ILE A 256 9.88 14.93 -9.36
N ASP A 257 8.87 15.80 -9.16
CA ASP A 257 9.08 17.17 -8.68
C ASP A 257 9.80 17.21 -7.33
N LEU A 258 9.53 16.22 -6.46
CA LEU A 258 10.19 16.07 -5.15
C LEU A 258 11.62 15.46 -5.26
N GLY A 259 11.99 14.97 -6.43
CA GLY A 259 13.32 14.44 -6.76
C GLY A 259 13.43 12.92 -6.72
N LEU A 260 12.32 12.18 -6.86
CA LEU A 260 12.38 10.76 -7.17
C LEU A 260 12.80 10.59 -8.64
N PRO A 261 13.82 9.76 -8.95
CA PRO A 261 14.20 9.51 -10.34
C PRO A 261 13.04 9.03 -11.20
N LYS A 262 12.96 9.53 -12.44
CA LYS A 262 11.82 9.29 -13.34
C LYS A 262 11.60 7.81 -13.66
N ASP A 263 12.67 7.05 -13.79
CA ASP A 263 12.68 5.61 -14.01
C ASP A 263 12.13 4.81 -12.81
N ILE A 264 12.33 5.30 -11.58
CA ILE A 264 11.67 4.77 -10.38
C ILE A 264 10.21 5.22 -10.36
N ALA A 265 9.95 6.51 -10.59
CA ALA A 265 8.61 7.09 -10.53
C ALA A 265 7.64 6.48 -11.55
N TYR A 266 8.10 6.14 -12.76
CA TYR A 266 7.31 5.51 -13.84
C TYR A 266 7.50 3.99 -13.96
N ARG A 267 8.17 3.37 -13.00
CA ARG A 267 8.34 1.92 -12.99
C ARG A 267 6.98 1.22 -13.03
N LYS A 268 6.91 0.15 -13.84
CA LYS A 268 5.75 -0.73 -13.87
C LYS A 268 5.62 -1.40 -12.51
N ARG A 269 4.45 -1.22 -11.88
CA ARG A 269 4.13 -1.82 -10.59
C ARG A 269 3.80 -3.30 -10.76
N THR A 270 4.29 -4.10 -9.82
CA THR A 270 3.86 -5.48 -9.60
C THR A 270 3.20 -5.56 -8.21
N ALA A 271 2.13 -6.36 -8.05
CA ALA A 271 1.52 -6.54 -6.73
C ALA A 271 2.48 -7.28 -5.79
N ALA A 272 2.39 -7.00 -4.48
CA ALA A 272 3.38 -7.46 -3.49
C ALA A 272 3.63 -8.97 -3.55
N GLN A 273 2.60 -9.79 -3.72
CA GLN A 273 2.73 -11.25 -3.81
C GLN A 273 3.50 -11.75 -5.03
N TYR A 274 3.44 -11.00 -6.14
CA TYR A 274 4.14 -11.36 -7.37
C TYR A 274 5.57 -10.78 -7.37
N GLY A 275 5.72 -9.54 -6.91
CA GLY A 275 7.01 -8.85 -6.86
C GLY A 275 8.00 -9.49 -5.88
N SER A 276 7.49 -9.95 -4.73
CA SER A 276 8.23 -10.75 -3.73
C SER A 276 8.41 -12.22 -4.13
N ARG A 277 7.73 -12.69 -5.18
CA ARG A 277 7.61 -14.10 -5.62
C ARG A 277 6.97 -15.06 -4.61
N ILE A 278 6.26 -14.57 -3.58
CA ILE A 278 5.49 -15.43 -2.66
C ILE A 278 4.45 -16.27 -3.40
N SER A 279 3.78 -15.68 -4.39
CA SER A 279 2.83 -16.40 -5.24
C SER A 279 3.46 -17.60 -5.95
N ASN A 280 4.71 -17.46 -6.41
CA ASN A 280 5.48 -18.53 -7.04
C ASN A 280 5.92 -19.59 -6.03
N ALA A 281 6.32 -19.17 -4.83
CA ALA A 281 6.69 -20.05 -3.73
C ALA A 281 5.54 -20.97 -3.34
N ILE A 282 4.33 -20.41 -3.15
CA ILE A 282 3.13 -21.19 -2.84
C ILE A 282 2.78 -22.15 -3.98
N LEU A 283 2.95 -21.73 -5.25
CA LEU A 283 2.76 -22.63 -6.39
C LEU A 283 3.75 -23.81 -6.38
N LYS A 284 5.00 -23.56 -5.98
CA LYS A 284 6.02 -24.62 -5.86
C LYS A 284 5.67 -25.59 -4.73
N LEU A 285 5.28 -25.08 -3.56
CA LEU A 285 4.80 -25.88 -2.42
C LEU A 285 3.56 -26.72 -2.80
N THR A 286 2.62 -26.12 -3.54
CA THR A 286 1.42 -26.81 -4.05
C THR A 286 1.81 -28.06 -4.84
N LYS A 287 2.74 -27.91 -5.80
CA LYS A 287 3.22 -29.02 -6.63
C LYS A 287 4.01 -30.06 -5.83
N GLN A 288 4.84 -29.62 -4.88
CA GLN A 288 5.62 -30.52 -4.01
C GLN A 288 4.73 -31.39 -3.11
N ASN A 289 3.56 -30.89 -2.74
CA ASN A 289 2.56 -31.62 -1.95
C ASN A 289 1.53 -32.37 -2.82
N GLY A 290 1.77 -32.51 -4.13
CA GLY A 290 0.93 -33.32 -5.02
C GLY A 290 -0.38 -32.65 -5.48
N PHE A 291 -0.58 -31.37 -5.20
CA PHE A 291 -1.78 -30.64 -5.62
C PHE A 291 -1.57 -29.95 -6.99
N LYS A 292 -2.68 -29.73 -7.71
CA LYS A 292 -2.68 -28.98 -8.98
C LYS A 292 -2.95 -27.50 -8.79
N LEU A 293 -3.91 -27.16 -7.93
CA LEU A 293 -4.33 -25.79 -7.65
C LEU A 293 -3.84 -25.36 -6.28
N LYS A 294 -3.43 -24.09 -6.16
CA LYS A 294 -3.04 -23.49 -4.86
C LYS A 294 -4.16 -23.59 -3.84
N GLN A 295 -5.41 -23.44 -4.30
CA GLN A 295 -6.58 -23.54 -3.44
C GLN A 295 -6.69 -24.92 -2.78
N ASP A 296 -6.44 -25.99 -3.53
CA ASP A 296 -6.53 -27.36 -2.99
C ASP A 296 -5.45 -27.59 -1.93
N TYR A 297 -4.23 -27.13 -2.19
CA TYR A 297 -3.14 -27.21 -1.20
C TYR A 297 -3.49 -26.40 0.06
N ILE A 298 -3.90 -25.14 -0.09
CA ILE A 298 -4.26 -24.27 1.04
C ILE A 298 -5.43 -24.86 1.85
N ASN A 299 -6.40 -25.51 1.20
CA ASN A 299 -7.52 -26.18 1.87
C ASN A 299 -7.10 -27.42 2.67
N SER A 300 -5.96 -28.04 2.34
CA SER A 300 -5.43 -29.21 3.06
C SER A 300 -4.58 -28.85 4.28
N LEU A 301 -4.12 -27.60 4.38
CA LEU A 301 -3.43 -27.05 5.55
C LEU A 301 -4.40 -26.76 6.69
#